data_AF-A0A3D1QG36-F1
#
_entry.id   AF-A0A3D1QG36-F1
#
_cell.length_a   1.000
_cell.length_b   1.000
_cell.length_c   1.000
_cell.angle_alpha   90.00
_cell.angle_beta   90.00
_cell.angle_gamma   90.00
#
_symmetry.space_group_name_H-M   'P 1'
#
loop_
_entity.id
_entity.type
_entity.pdbx_description
1 polymer ?
#
loop_
_entity_poly.entity_id
_entity_poly.type
_entity_poly.pdbx_seq_one_letter_code
_entity_poly.pdbx_strand_id
1 'polypeptide(L)'
;LADIVLPGSLPMETNGTYVIADGSLKLVQGIQTPPSGHDNIAIFEAVMQSLKLRPELRMKVLPEKKWSRAVQYEEGFAYQDGKAHLSLPGFKRIFVDPYSGDPAWRRFNKTMSEQGLIG
;
A
#
# COMPACT_ATOMS: atom_id res chain seq x y z
N LEU A 1 -0.48 -15.96 -9.02
CA LEU A 1 -0.85 -16.36 -7.65
C LEU A 1 0.43 -16.45 -6.82
N ALA A 2 0.38 -16.16 -5.53
CA ALA A 2 1.53 -16.33 -4.65
C ALA A 2 1.73 -17.82 -4.33
N ASP A 3 2.98 -18.27 -4.33
CA ASP A 3 3.34 -19.64 -3.95
C ASP A 3 3.29 -19.84 -2.43
N ILE A 4 3.39 -18.77 -1.64
CA ILE A 4 3.35 -18.76 -0.18
C ILE A 4 2.43 -17.63 0.29
N VAL A 5 1.56 -17.94 1.25
CA VAL A 5 0.67 -16.97 1.91
C VAL A 5 0.94 -17.00 3.41
N LEU A 6 1.24 -15.83 3.99
CA LEU A 6 1.43 -15.66 5.42
C LEU A 6 0.20 -14.93 6.00
N PRO A 7 -0.34 -15.36 7.15
CA PRO A 7 -1.51 -14.73 7.75
C PRO A 7 -1.15 -13.35 8.29
N GLY A 8 -1.76 -12.31 7.73
CA GLY A 8 -1.56 -10.94 8.20
C GLY A 8 -2.52 -10.57 9.34
N SER A 9 -2.12 -9.58 10.13
CA SER A 9 -2.94 -8.99 11.20
C SER A 9 -3.63 -7.71 10.75
N LEU A 10 -4.81 -7.48 11.32
CA LEU A 10 -5.65 -6.31 11.09
C LEU A 10 -5.17 -5.10 11.93
N PRO A 11 -5.62 -3.87 11.59
CA PRO A 11 -5.29 -2.68 12.39
C PRO A 11 -5.67 -2.78 13.86
N MET A 12 -6.74 -3.50 14.20
CA MET A 12 -7.18 -3.72 15.59
C MET A 12 -6.31 -4.74 16.35
N GLU A 13 -5.44 -5.45 15.63
CA GLU A 13 -4.63 -6.56 16.15
C GLU A 13 -3.14 -6.20 16.27
N THR A 14 -2.74 -5.00 15.83
CA THR A 14 -1.34 -4.57 15.78
C THR A 14 -1.14 -3.24 16.49
N ASN A 15 0.02 -3.08 17.10
CA ASN A 15 0.51 -1.78 17.55
C ASN A 15 1.32 -1.12 16.42
N GLY A 16 1.27 0.20 16.31
CA GLY A 16 2.07 0.91 15.32
C GLY A 16 1.71 2.38 15.17
N THR A 17 2.16 2.96 14.07
CA THR A 17 1.92 4.35 13.72
C THR A 17 1.48 4.45 12.28
N TYR A 18 0.37 5.14 12.03
CA TYR A 18 -0.08 5.49 10.68
C TYR A 18 0.27 6.93 10.35
N VAL A 19 0.66 7.16 9.10
CA VAL A 19 0.78 8.50 8.52
C VAL A 19 -0.55 8.82 7.87
N ILE A 20 -1.22 9.87 8.33
CA ILE A 20 -2.51 10.32 7.77
C ILE A 20 -2.27 11.31 6.63
N ALA A 21 -3.29 11.59 5.82
CA ALA A 21 -3.24 12.48 4.66
C ALA A 21 -2.74 13.91 4.98
N ASP A 22 -2.93 14.39 6.21
CA ASP A 22 -2.40 15.68 6.70
C ASP A 22 -0.91 15.60 7.12
N GLY A 23 -0.28 14.44 6.94
CA GLY A 23 1.09 14.17 7.38
C GLY A 23 1.24 13.98 8.88
N SER A 24 0.14 13.97 9.66
CA SER A 24 0.19 13.68 11.08
C SER A 24 0.44 12.19 11.32
N LEU A 25 1.11 11.90 12.44
CA LEU A 25 1.33 10.55 12.92
C LEU A 25 0.23 10.19 13.92
N LYS A 26 -0.44 9.06 13.73
CA LYS A 26 -1.40 8.51 14.69
C LYS A 26 -0.93 7.17 15.20
N LEU A 27 -0.87 7.06 16.53
CA LEU A 27 -0.62 5.81 17.20
C LEU A 27 -1.85 4.91 17.03
N VAL A 28 -1.60 3.66 16.65
CA VAL A 28 -2.57 2.58 16.63
C VAL A 28 -2.19 1.62 17.75
N GLN A 29 -3.16 1.30 18.60
CA GLN A 29 -3.00 0.32 19.66
C GLN A 29 -3.87 -0.90 19.34
N GLY A 30 -3.27 -2.07 19.35
CA GLY A 30 -3.97 -3.34 19.21
C GLY A 30 -4.86 -3.56 20.42
N ILE A 31 -6.13 -3.85 20.16
CA ILE A 31 -7.14 -4.17 21.20
C ILE A 31 -7.60 -5.63 21.11
N GLN A 32 -7.11 -6.36 20.10
CA GLN A 32 -7.36 -7.78 19.89
C GLN A 32 -6.03 -8.48 19.62
N THR A 33 -5.99 -9.78 19.93
CA THR A 33 -4.85 -10.63 19.59
C THR A 33 -5.03 -11.16 18.17
N PRO A 34 -3.99 -11.15 17.30
CA PRO A 34 -4.08 -11.78 15.99
C PRO A 34 -4.48 -13.26 16.09
N PRO A 35 -5.38 -13.79 15.25
CA PRO A 35 -5.76 -15.20 15.26
C PRO A 35 -4.59 -16.17 15.02
N SER A 36 -3.57 -15.72 14.30
CA SER A 36 -2.32 -16.46 14.07
C SER A 36 -1.40 -16.49 15.30
N GLY A 37 -1.70 -15.69 16.34
CA GLY A 37 -0.81 -15.45 17.48
C GLY A 37 0.39 -14.54 17.18
N HIS A 38 0.57 -14.12 15.92
CA HIS A 38 1.70 -13.31 15.49
C HIS A 38 1.21 -12.07 14.74
N ASP A 39 1.72 -10.91 15.13
CA ASP A 39 1.51 -9.69 14.37
C ASP A 39 2.38 -9.64 13.10
N ASN A 40 2.09 -8.70 12.22
CA ASN A 40 2.83 -8.54 10.96
C ASN A 40 4.34 -8.31 11.19
N ILE A 41 4.70 -7.57 12.25
CA ILE A 41 6.11 -7.25 12.55
C ILE A 41 6.84 -8.53 12.96
N ALA A 42 6.27 -9.32 13.86
CA ALA A 42 6.83 -10.59 14.31
C ALA A 42 7.03 -11.57 13.13
N ILE A 43 6.09 -11.61 12.18
CA ILE A 43 6.21 -12.43 10.98
C ILE A 43 7.39 -11.95 10.12
N PHE A 44 7.52 -10.65 9.88
CA PHE A 44 8.64 -10.10 9.13
C PHE A 44 9.99 -10.34 9.81
N GLU A 45 10.05 -10.21 11.13
CA GLU A 45 11.25 -10.51 11.91
C GLU A 45 11.67 -11.98 11.77
N ALA A 46 10.73 -12.92 11.90
CA ALA A 46 11.00 -14.34 11.72
C ALA A 46 11.52 -14.66 10.30
N VAL A 47 10.93 -14.04 9.27
CA VAL A 47 11.41 -14.19 7.89
C VAL A 47 12.82 -13.63 7.73
N MET A 48 13.10 -12.42 8.23
CA MET A 48 14.44 -11.82 8.15
C MET A 48 15.50 -12.67 8.86
N GLN A 49 15.17 -13.20 10.05
CA GLN A 49 16.05 -14.10 10.79
C GLN A 49 16.33 -15.38 10.01
N SER A 50 15.31 -15.98 9.38
CA SER A 50 15.47 -17.18 8.56
C SER A 50 16.40 -16.96 7.36
N LEU A 51 16.37 -15.74 6.80
CA LEU A 51 17.22 -15.32 5.69
C LEU A 51 18.62 -14.84 6.13
N LYS A 52 18.90 -14.86 7.44
CA LYS A 52 20.13 -14.31 8.05
C LYS A 52 20.39 -12.85 7.68
N LEU A 53 19.33 -12.10 7.39
CA LEU A 53 19.41 -10.67 7.13
C LEU A 53 19.48 -9.95 8.47
N ARG A 54 20.52 -9.15 8.67
CA ARG A 54 20.54 -8.18 9.77
C ARG A 54 19.84 -6.92 9.28
N PRO A 55 18.69 -6.54 9.84
CA PRO A 55 18.07 -5.29 9.45
C PRO A 55 18.99 -4.15 9.90
N GLU A 56 19.58 -3.43 8.95
CA GLU A 56 20.00 -2.06 9.20
C GLU A 56 18.75 -1.21 9.35
N LEU A 57 18.09 -1.30 10.51
CA LEU A 57 16.95 -0.48 10.89
C LEU A 57 17.42 0.95 11.11
N ARG A 58 17.77 1.64 10.02
CA ARG A 58 17.78 3.11 9.99
C ARG A 58 16.34 3.57 9.85
N MET A 59 15.55 3.40 10.90
CA MET A 59 14.32 4.16 11.03
C MET A 59 14.73 5.62 11.22
N LYS A 60 14.86 6.37 10.11
CA LYS A 60 14.78 7.82 10.20
C LYS A 60 13.38 8.12 10.71
N VAL A 61 13.28 8.57 11.95
CA VAL A 61 12.08 9.22 12.47
C VAL A 61 11.75 10.30 11.44
N LEU A 62 10.68 10.08 10.68
CA LEU A 62 10.17 11.12 9.79
C LEU A 62 9.76 12.26 10.72
N PRO A 63 10.36 13.46 10.59
CA PRO A 63 9.95 14.57 11.41
C PRO A 63 8.46 14.78 11.17
N GLU A 64 7.67 14.86 12.26
CA GLU A 64 6.28 15.27 12.16
C GLU A 64 6.24 16.56 11.35
N LYS A 65 5.67 16.49 10.14
CA LYS A 65 5.47 17.68 9.34
C LYS A 65 4.28 18.39 9.96
N LYS A 66 4.52 19.16 11.02
CA LYS A 66 3.51 20.04 11.61
C LYS A 66 3.22 21.15 10.61
N TRP A 67 2.04 21.09 9.99
CA TRP A 67 1.59 22.11 9.08
C TRP A 67 1.27 23.36 9.91
N SER A 68 2.02 24.44 9.69
CA SER A 68 1.83 25.71 10.41
C SER A 68 0.59 26.48 9.97
N ARG A 69 -0.02 26.10 8.83
CA ARG A 69 -1.25 26.68 8.28
C ARG A 69 -2.19 25.57 7.81
N ALA A 70 -3.49 25.79 8.01
CA ALA A 70 -4.54 24.85 7.60
C ALA A 70 -4.67 24.74 6.07
N VAL A 71 -4.29 25.78 5.34
CA VAL A 71 -4.30 25.83 3.87
C VAL A 71 -2.85 25.91 3.38
N GLN A 72 -2.41 24.90 2.64
CA GLN A 72 -1.03 24.85 2.12
C GLN A 72 -0.87 25.50 0.74
N TYR A 73 -1.98 25.72 0.04
CA TYR A 73 -2.01 26.28 -1.30
C TYR A 73 -2.93 27.50 -1.26
N GLU A 74 -2.33 28.68 -1.14
CA GLU A 74 -3.03 29.97 -1.15
C GLU A 74 -3.35 30.43 -2.58
N GLU A 75 -2.64 29.88 -3.56
CA GLU A 75 -2.97 30.04 -4.98
C GLU A 75 -4.17 29.16 -5.31
N GLY A 76 -5.22 29.77 -5.88
CA GLY A 76 -6.38 29.04 -6.36
C GLY A 76 -5.97 27.95 -7.35
N PHE A 77 -6.84 26.95 -7.54
CA PHE A 77 -6.65 25.98 -8.61
C PHE A 77 -6.38 26.71 -9.92
N ALA A 78 -5.43 26.21 -10.73
CA ALA A 78 -5.11 26.79 -12.03
C ALA A 78 -6.33 26.92 -12.97
N TYR A 79 -7.44 26.26 -12.62
CA TYR A 79 -8.70 26.22 -13.35
C TYR A 79 -9.83 26.75 -12.46
N GLN A 80 -10.71 27.57 -13.06
CA GLN A 80 -11.88 28.17 -12.39
C GLN A 80 -13.00 27.16 -12.07
N ASP A 81 -12.82 25.87 -12.39
CA ASP A 81 -13.84 24.83 -12.20
C ASP A 81 -13.86 24.24 -10.78
N GLY A 82 -12.95 24.69 -9.90
CA GLY A 82 -12.86 24.26 -8.52
C GLY A 82 -12.38 22.81 -8.35
N LYS A 83 -11.83 22.19 -9.41
CA LYS A 83 -11.34 20.81 -9.36
C LYS A 83 -9.82 20.79 -9.23
N ALA A 84 -9.32 19.83 -8.45
CA ALA A 84 -7.90 19.50 -8.45
C ALA A 84 -7.58 18.77 -9.76
N HIS A 85 -6.79 19.39 -10.63
CA HIS A 85 -6.30 18.75 -11.86
C HIS A 85 -4.91 18.20 -11.60
N LEU A 86 -4.71 16.91 -11.87
CA LEU A 86 -3.41 16.27 -11.77
C LEU A 86 -2.55 16.69 -12.97
N SER A 87 -1.60 17.62 -12.77
CA SER A 87 -0.63 17.95 -13.82
C SER A 87 0.40 16.85 -13.91
N LEU A 88 0.44 16.13 -15.03
CA LEU A 88 1.41 15.08 -15.28
C LEU A 88 2.50 15.65 -16.18
N PRO A 89 3.71 15.95 -15.66
CA PRO A 89 4.78 16.52 -16.46
C PRO A 89 5.30 15.47 -17.43
N GLY A 90 4.90 15.55 -18.71
CA GLY A 90 5.59 14.96 -19.86
C GLY A 90 5.79 13.45 -19.95
N PHE A 91 5.38 12.65 -18.94
CA PHE A 91 5.54 11.19 -18.99
C PHE A 91 4.46 10.56 -19.86
N LYS A 92 4.88 9.92 -20.96
CA LYS A 92 4.01 9.47 -22.05
C LYS A 92 3.06 8.31 -21.74
N ARG A 93 3.08 7.66 -20.56
CA ARG A 93 2.13 6.58 -20.20
C ARG A 93 2.06 6.44 -18.68
N ILE A 94 0.90 6.75 -18.11
CA ILE A 94 0.57 6.53 -16.68
C ILE A 94 -0.07 5.15 -16.52
N PHE A 95 -0.84 4.76 -17.53
CA PHE A 95 -1.31 3.40 -17.73
C PHE A 95 -0.48 2.79 -18.84
N VAL A 96 0.31 1.79 -18.47
CA VAL A 96 0.92 0.88 -19.43
C VAL A 96 -0.05 -0.28 -19.53
N ASP A 97 -0.43 -0.71 -20.72
CA ASP A 97 -1.11 -1.99 -20.86
C ASP A 97 -0.22 -3.03 -20.17
N PRO A 98 -0.72 -3.71 -19.13
CA PRO A 98 0.08 -4.72 -18.46
C PRO A 98 0.45 -5.73 -19.54
N TYR A 99 1.75 -5.90 -19.76
CA TYR A 99 2.24 -7.00 -20.59
C TYR A 99 1.71 -8.27 -19.94
N SER A 100 0.61 -8.82 -20.48
CA SER A 100 -0.10 -9.96 -19.90
C SER A 100 0.67 -11.24 -20.22
N GLY A 101 1.84 -11.33 -19.62
CA GLY A 101 2.63 -12.55 -19.49
C GLY A 101 2.08 -13.48 -18.42
N ASP A 102 1.02 -13.11 -17.70
CA ASP A 102 0.40 -13.94 -16.67
C ASP A 102 -0.27 -15.19 -17.30
N PRO A 103 0.30 -16.40 -17.11
CA PRO A 103 -0.27 -17.62 -17.66
C PRO A 103 -1.59 -18.00 -17.01
N ALA A 104 -1.85 -17.57 -15.77
CA ALA A 104 -3.09 -17.84 -15.07
C ALA A 104 -4.24 -17.00 -15.64
N TRP A 105 -4.00 -15.73 -15.97
CA TRP A 105 -4.98 -14.88 -16.68
C TRP A 105 -5.35 -15.46 -18.04
N ARG A 106 -4.36 -15.95 -18.80
CA ARG A 106 -4.60 -16.62 -20.09
C ARG A 106 -5.42 -17.90 -19.94
N ARG A 107 -5.12 -18.71 -18.93
CA ARG A 107 -5.89 -19.93 -18.64
C ARG A 107 -7.32 -19.60 -18.20
N PHE A 108 -7.49 -18.62 -17.34
CA PHE A 108 -8.80 -18.18 -16.88
C PHE A 108 -9.66 -17.67 -18.05
N ASN A 109 -9.14 -16.77 -18.89
CA ASN A 109 -9.89 -16.28 -20.05
C ASN A 109 -10.19 -17.39 -21.05
N LYS A 110 -9.25 -18.33 -21.25
CA LYS A 110 -9.49 -19.51 -22.08
C LYS A 110 -10.64 -20.35 -21.52
N THR A 111 -10.62 -20.67 -20.23
CA THR A 111 -11.69 -21.44 -19.57
C THR A 111 -13.03 -20.69 -19.62
N MET A 112 -13.03 -19.39 -19.34
CA MET A 112 -14.26 -18.59 -19.33
C MET A 112 -14.86 -18.45 -20.74
N SER A 113 -14.03 -18.36 -21.78
CA SER A 113 -14.46 -18.35 -23.19
C SER A 113 -14.96 -19.73 -23.63
N GLU A 114 -14.27 -20.82 -23.26
CA GLU A 114 -14.71 -22.20 -23.51
C GLU A 114 -16.05 -22.52 -22.82
N GLN A 115 -16.33 -21.89 -21.68
CA GLN A 115 -17.58 -22.01 -20.94
C GLN A 115 -18.64 -20.97 -21.37
N GLY A 116 -18.35 -20.12 -22.36
CA GLY A 116 -19.29 -19.13 -22.90
C GLY A 116 -19.65 -17.98 -21.96
N LEU A 117 -18.85 -17.75 -20.91
CA LEU A 117 -19.11 -16.74 -19.88
C LEU A 117 -18.54 -15.36 -20.24
N ILE A 118 -17.62 -15.31 -21.20
CA ILE A 118 -17.08 -14.08 -21.79
C ILE A 118 -16.95 -14.26 -23.31
N GLY A 119 -17.28 -13.21 -24.07
CA GLY A 119 -17.15 -13.11 -25.52
C GLY A 119 -16.32 -11.91 -25.91
#